data_AF-A0A972WJM2-F1
#
_entry.id   AF-A0A972WJM2-F1
#
_cell.length_a   1.000
_cell.length_b   1.000
_cell.length_c   1.000
_cell.angle_alpha   90.00
_cell.angle_beta   90.00
_cell.angle_gamma   90.00
#
_symmetry.space_group_name_H-M   'P 1'
#
loop_
_entity.id
_entity.type
_entity.pdbx_description
1 polymer ?
#
loop_
_entity_poly.entity_id
_entity_poly.type
_entity_poly.pdbx_seq_one_letter_code
_entity_poly.pdbx_strand_id
1 'polypeptide(L)'
;MGTVSSKPDATGRSSGKQSGLISRVMKPPTDEPWIWLSRELLISPAWRGLSVNARKLLDRLHIEHMNHAGTENGRLIVTHDQFINYGLTASKVKPAIVECEFMGLLRFVRGGRWAGSNQPSTYRLTYLPTAHNFTRSTDEWRNVSDDEIAGWKSEQKQRQKLKTERCKKQIPTVTSRGTVPPLRVVPNTKTGSV
;
A
#
# COMPACT_ATOMS: atom_id res chain seq x y z
N MET A 1 -0.86 29.71 -42.30
CA MET A 1 -0.29 28.97 -41.16
C MET A 1 0.37 27.71 -41.70
N GLY A 2 1.71 27.67 -41.76
CA GLY A 2 2.45 26.52 -42.30
C GLY A 2 2.47 25.37 -41.29
N THR A 3 2.01 24.19 -41.68
CA THR A 3 2.10 22.97 -40.91
C THR A 3 3.53 22.43 -40.97
N VAL A 4 4.27 22.53 -39.86
CA VAL A 4 5.58 21.89 -39.71
C VAL A 4 5.35 20.37 -39.59
N SER A 5 5.41 19.67 -40.73
CA SER A 5 5.43 18.21 -40.78
C SER A 5 6.80 17.71 -40.31
N SER A 6 6.94 17.36 -39.03
CA SER A 6 8.12 16.62 -38.56
C SER A 6 8.07 15.16 -39.02
N LYS A 7 9.12 14.66 -39.67
CA LYS A 7 9.26 13.24 -40.00
C LYS A 7 9.17 12.38 -38.72
N PRO A 8 8.37 11.29 -38.70
CA PRO A 8 8.44 10.27 -37.66
C PRO A 8 9.84 9.64 -37.63
N ASP A 9 10.37 9.39 -36.44
CA ASP A 9 11.49 8.46 -36.24
C ASP A 9 11.02 7.02 -36.49
N ALA A 10 11.95 6.07 -36.64
CA ALA A 10 11.68 4.70 -37.10
C ALA A 10 10.66 3.92 -36.24
N THR A 11 10.33 4.39 -35.03
CA THR A 11 9.33 3.82 -34.13
C THR A 11 7.94 4.47 -34.25
N GLY A 12 7.78 5.48 -35.12
CA GLY A 12 6.51 6.20 -35.34
C GLY A 12 6.09 7.09 -34.16
N ARG A 13 7.02 7.44 -33.27
CA ARG A 13 6.75 8.17 -32.02
C ARG A 13 7.39 9.56 -32.01
N SER A 14 7.48 10.24 -33.15
CA SER A 14 7.96 11.62 -33.11
C SER A 14 6.80 12.56 -32.80
N SER A 15 6.78 13.06 -31.56
CA SER A 15 6.32 14.42 -31.34
C SER A 15 7.44 15.32 -31.86
N GLY A 16 7.16 16.18 -32.86
CA GLY A 16 8.12 17.18 -33.33
C GLY A 16 8.67 18.07 -32.20
N LYS A 17 9.60 18.99 -32.51
CA LYS A 17 10.10 19.97 -31.53
C LYS A 17 8.91 20.59 -30.79
N GLN A 18 8.84 20.36 -29.47
CA GLN A 18 7.77 20.90 -28.65
C GLN A 18 7.78 22.42 -28.81
N SER A 19 6.65 23.00 -29.17
CA SER A 19 6.52 24.46 -29.24
C SER A 19 6.78 25.05 -27.85
N GLY A 20 7.30 26.29 -27.78
CA GLY A 20 7.53 26.97 -26.50
C GLY A 20 6.25 27.20 -25.67
N LEU A 21 5.08 26.90 -26.21
CA LEU A 21 3.80 26.84 -25.49
C LEU A 21 3.64 25.50 -24.76
N ILE A 22 3.99 24.39 -25.41
CA ILE A 22 3.93 23.05 -24.79
C ILE A 22 4.85 23.01 -23.58
N SER A 23 6.08 23.53 -23.67
CA SER A 23 7.01 23.53 -22.53
C SER A 23 6.60 24.45 -21.38
N ARG A 24 5.72 25.44 -21.62
CA ARG A 24 5.15 26.29 -20.56
C ARG A 24 4.01 25.60 -19.83
N VAL A 25 3.19 24.84 -20.54
CA VAL A 25 2.02 24.15 -20.00
C VAL A 25 2.40 22.80 -19.38
N MET A 26 3.35 22.08 -19.96
CA MET A 26 3.82 20.75 -19.51
C MET A 26 4.93 20.85 -18.47
N LYS A 27 4.71 21.65 -17.43
CA LYS A 27 5.60 21.74 -16.26
C LYS A 27 4.88 21.14 -15.05
N PRO A 28 5.63 20.63 -14.06
CA PRO A 28 5.01 20.26 -12.80
C PRO A 28 4.32 21.48 -12.15
N PRO A 29 3.33 21.24 -11.27
CA PRO A 29 2.74 22.29 -10.45
C PRO A 29 3.82 23.10 -9.74
N THR A 30 3.69 24.42 -9.76
CA THR A 30 4.65 25.32 -9.11
C THR A 30 4.30 25.56 -7.64
N ASP A 31 3.00 25.61 -7.33
CA ASP A 31 2.49 26.01 -6.00
C ASP A 31 2.12 24.81 -5.11
N GLU A 32 2.31 23.58 -5.59
CA GLU A 32 1.96 22.36 -4.86
C GLU A 32 3.14 21.37 -4.87
N PRO A 33 3.38 20.66 -3.76
CA PRO A 33 4.39 19.63 -3.72
C PRO A 33 3.96 18.45 -4.60
N TRP A 34 4.91 17.88 -5.33
CA TRP A 34 4.67 16.77 -6.25
C TRP A 34 5.84 15.79 -6.19
N ILE A 35 5.66 14.60 -6.75
CA ILE A 35 6.67 13.55 -6.81
C ILE A 35 6.86 13.08 -8.26
N TRP A 36 8.11 12.89 -8.67
CA TRP A 36 8.41 12.24 -9.94
C TRP A 36 8.42 10.71 -9.78
N LEU A 37 7.75 10.02 -10.69
CA LEU A 37 7.86 8.57 -10.84
C LEU A 37 8.39 8.26 -12.23
N SER A 38 9.46 7.47 -12.31
CA SER A 38 10.04 7.11 -13.59
C SER A 38 9.15 6.10 -14.32
N ARG A 39 9.11 6.17 -15.65
CA ARG A 39 8.41 5.18 -16.48
C ARG A 39 8.89 3.75 -16.18
N GLU A 40 10.19 3.59 -15.98
CA GLU A 40 10.80 2.30 -15.70
C GLU A 40 10.28 1.68 -14.39
N LEU A 41 10.18 2.49 -13.33
CA LEU A 41 9.58 2.09 -12.07
C LEU A 41 8.12 1.65 -12.28
N LEU A 42 7.32 2.44 -12.99
CA LEU A 42 5.88 2.16 -13.18
C LEU A 42 5.61 0.84 -13.93
N ILE A 43 6.48 0.49 -14.89
CA ILE A 43 6.36 -0.73 -15.68
C ILE A 43 6.96 -1.95 -14.97
N SER A 44 7.82 -1.73 -13.97
CA SER A 44 8.52 -2.79 -13.25
C SER A 44 7.57 -3.87 -12.68
N PRO A 45 8.02 -5.14 -12.63
CA PRO A 45 7.31 -6.21 -11.93
C PRO A 45 6.92 -5.85 -10.50
N ALA A 46 7.87 -5.27 -9.75
CA ALA A 46 7.67 -4.81 -8.39
C ALA A 46 6.49 -3.83 -8.26
N TRP A 47 6.42 -2.81 -9.14
CA TRP A 47 5.35 -1.83 -9.09
C TRP A 47 4.01 -2.41 -9.54
N ARG A 48 3.98 -3.19 -10.63
CA ARG A 48 2.73 -3.80 -11.13
C ARG A 48 2.19 -4.89 -10.22
N GLY A 49 3.08 -5.55 -9.47
CA GLY A 49 2.76 -6.67 -8.61
C GLY A 49 2.07 -6.31 -7.29
N LEU A 50 2.07 -5.04 -6.90
CA LEU A 50 1.53 -4.55 -5.62
C LEU A 50 0.05 -4.86 -5.41
N SER A 51 -0.30 -5.26 -4.20
CA SER A 51 -1.68 -5.27 -3.73
C SER A 51 -2.25 -3.85 -3.58
N VAL A 52 -3.58 -3.73 -3.57
CA VAL A 52 -4.27 -2.44 -3.39
C VAL A 52 -3.88 -1.76 -2.08
N ASN A 53 -3.70 -2.52 -0.99
CA ASN A 53 -3.30 -1.95 0.29
C ASN A 53 -1.84 -1.49 0.30
N ALA A 54 -0.96 -2.23 -0.39
CA ALA A 54 0.43 -1.84 -0.56
C ALA A 54 0.57 -0.58 -1.44
N ARG A 55 -0.26 -0.45 -2.47
CA ARG A 55 -0.38 0.80 -3.25
C ARG A 55 -0.77 1.98 -2.36
N LYS A 56 -1.88 1.86 -1.62
CA LYS A 56 -2.34 2.91 -0.69
C LYS A 56 -1.29 3.26 0.36
N LEU A 57 -0.53 2.27 0.83
CA LEU A 57 0.57 2.50 1.77
C LEU A 57 1.64 3.41 1.17
N LEU A 58 2.08 3.11 -0.06
CA LEU A 58 3.05 3.94 -0.78
C LEU A 58 2.50 5.34 -1.04
N ASP A 59 1.24 5.45 -1.46
CA ASP A 59 0.62 6.75 -1.74
C ASP A 59 0.58 7.62 -0.47
N ARG A 60 0.26 7.05 0.69
CA ARG A 60 0.34 7.78 1.97
C ARG A 60 1.77 8.21 2.31
N LEU A 61 2.78 7.39 2.01
CA LEU A 61 4.19 7.75 2.21
C LEU A 61 4.65 8.82 1.22
N HIS A 62 4.14 8.84 -0.01
CA HIS A 62 4.39 9.93 -0.96
C HIS A 62 3.85 11.24 -0.44
N ILE A 63 2.64 11.24 0.11
CA ILE A 63 2.06 12.43 0.74
C ILE A 63 2.92 12.91 1.90
N GLU A 64 3.40 12.00 2.76
CA GLU A 64 4.30 12.38 3.85
C GLU A 64 5.58 13.01 3.31
N HIS A 65 6.18 12.41 2.29
CA HIS A 65 7.38 12.91 1.66
C HIS A 65 7.19 14.30 1.04
N MET A 66 6.05 14.51 0.37
CA MET A 66 5.63 15.79 -0.20
C MET A 66 5.38 16.85 0.87
N ASN A 67 4.80 16.48 2.02
CA ASN A 67 4.62 17.38 3.17
C ASN A 67 5.97 17.86 3.74
N HIS A 68 7.03 17.05 3.62
CA HIS A 68 8.40 17.41 3.99
C HIS A 68 9.22 17.94 2.82
N ALA A 69 8.59 18.56 1.82
CA ALA A 69 9.24 19.17 0.65
C ALA A 69 10.21 18.23 -0.12
N GLY A 70 10.02 16.91 0.00
CA GLY A 70 10.86 15.92 -0.65
C GLY A 70 12.24 15.70 0.00
N THR A 71 12.50 16.20 1.20
CA THR A 71 13.85 16.15 1.81
C THR A 71 14.04 14.99 2.80
N GLU A 72 12.99 14.62 3.53
CA GLU A 72 13.04 13.64 4.64
C GLU A 72 12.90 12.17 4.22
N ASN A 73 13.26 11.82 2.98
CA ASN A 73 13.24 10.41 2.57
C ASN A 73 14.21 9.58 3.43
N GLY A 74 13.74 8.49 4.01
CA GLY A 74 14.49 7.67 4.97
C GLY A 74 14.23 7.99 6.44
N ARG A 75 13.54 9.10 6.71
CA ARG A 75 13.06 9.50 8.04
C ARG A 75 11.55 9.75 8.04
N LEU A 76 10.84 9.25 7.03
CA LEU A 76 9.39 9.40 6.95
C LEU A 76 8.77 8.67 8.14
N ILE A 77 7.96 9.38 8.92
CA ILE A 77 7.25 8.84 10.07
C ILE A 77 5.76 8.88 9.73
N VAL A 78 5.15 7.71 9.61
CA VAL A 78 3.70 7.58 9.45
C VAL A 78 3.18 6.61 10.49
N THR A 79 2.22 7.07 11.28
CA THR A 79 1.57 6.28 12.32
C THR A 79 0.61 5.27 11.72
N HIS A 80 0.32 4.22 12.49
CA HIS A 80 -0.66 3.20 12.09
C HIS A 80 -2.04 3.81 11.78
N ASP A 81 -2.47 4.80 12.58
CA ASP A 81 -3.77 5.44 12.40
C ASP A 81 -3.80 6.34 11.17
N GLN A 82 -2.70 6.99 10.81
CA GLN A 82 -2.61 7.74 9.56
C GLN A 82 -2.77 6.83 8.33
N PHE A 83 -2.29 5.58 8.38
CA PHE A 83 -2.57 4.61 7.31
C PHE A 83 -4.04 4.21 7.28
N ILE A 84 -4.67 4.01 8.44
CA ILE A 84 -6.11 3.69 8.50
C ILE A 84 -6.95 4.85 7.96
N ASN A 85 -6.65 6.07 8.40
CA ASN A 85 -7.36 7.28 7.97
C ASN A 85 -7.21 7.53 6.47
N TYR A 86 -6.09 7.14 5.87
CA TYR A 86 -5.91 7.16 4.42
C TYR A 86 -6.76 6.10 3.68
N GLY A 87 -7.22 5.08 4.39
CA GLY A 87 -8.13 4.06 3.86
C GLY A 87 -7.52 2.66 3.75
N LEU A 88 -6.46 2.36 4.52
CA LEU A 88 -5.98 0.98 4.70
C LEU A 88 -6.80 0.27 5.78
N THR A 89 -7.07 -1.01 5.57
CA THR A 89 -7.62 -1.85 6.64
C THR A 89 -6.54 -2.10 7.70
N ALA A 90 -6.86 -1.89 8.98
CA ALA A 90 -5.93 -2.08 10.10
C ALA A 90 -5.18 -3.43 10.05
N SER A 91 -5.88 -4.53 9.75
CA SER A 91 -5.28 -5.87 9.65
C SER A 91 -4.33 -6.06 8.47
N LYS A 92 -4.35 -5.13 7.50
CA LYS A 92 -3.57 -5.18 6.26
C LYS A 92 -2.38 -4.22 6.24
N VAL A 93 -2.25 -3.32 7.21
CA VAL A 93 -1.10 -2.39 7.30
C VAL A 93 0.21 -3.16 7.40
N LYS A 94 0.35 -4.07 8.37
CA LYS A 94 1.58 -4.86 8.54
C LYS A 94 1.91 -5.74 7.31
N PRO A 95 0.96 -6.51 6.75
CA PRO A 95 1.19 -7.23 5.49
C PRO A 95 1.63 -6.33 4.34
N ALA A 96 1.05 -5.14 4.21
CA ALA A 96 1.40 -4.18 3.16
C ALA A 96 2.84 -3.65 3.30
N ILE A 97 3.29 -3.38 4.53
CA ILE A 97 4.69 -2.97 4.78
C ILE A 97 5.65 -4.08 4.32
N VAL A 98 5.39 -5.33 4.73
CA VAL A 98 6.22 -6.48 4.36
C VAL A 98 6.22 -6.72 2.85
N GLU A 99 5.07 -6.53 2.19
CA GLU A 99 4.94 -6.62 0.74
C GLU A 99 5.80 -5.57 0.03
N CYS A 100 5.69 -4.30 0.43
CA CYS A 100 6.48 -3.21 -0.15
C CYS A 100 7.98 -3.39 0.09
N GLU A 101 8.37 -3.94 1.24
CA GLU A 101 9.76 -4.25 1.56
C GLU A 101 10.29 -5.40 0.69
N PHE A 102 9.53 -6.47 0.54
CA PHE A 102 9.90 -7.59 -0.34
C PHE A 102 10.05 -7.16 -1.80
N MET A 103 9.16 -6.28 -2.28
CA MET A 103 9.23 -5.73 -3.65
C MET A 103 10.38 -4.73 -3.84
N GLY A 104 11.17 -4.44 -2.79
CA GLY A 104 12.30 -3.51 -2.86
C GLY A 104 11.88 -2.07 -3.12
N LEU A 105 10.61 -1.72 -2.86
CA LEU A 105 10.09 -0.35 -3.03
C LEU A 105 10.20 0.48 -1.76
N LEU A 106 10.29 -0.20 -0.61
CA LEU A 106 10.30 0.40 0.71
C LEU A 106 11.38 -0.25 1.56
N ARG A 107 12.10 0.53 2.35
CA ARG A 107 12.82 0.03 3.52
C ARG A 107 12.17 0.55 4.78
N PHE A 108 11.99 -0.36 5.72
CA PHE A 108 11.33 -0.11 6.99
C PHE A 108 12.30 -0.38 8.13
N VAL A 109 12.46 0.60 9.02
CA VAL A 109 13.17 0.40 10.27
C VAL A 109 12.14 0.45 11.39
N ARG A 110 12.01 -0.67 12.10
CA ARG A 110 11.06 -0.77 13.20
C ARG A 110 11.52 0.09 14.37
N GLY A 111 10.66 1.00 14.78
CA GLY A 111 10.83 1.74 16.03
C GLY A 111 10.73 0.84 17.26
N GLY A 112 11.52 1.16 18.28
CA GLY A 112 11.56 0.45 19.56
C GLY A 112 11.17 1.33 20.73
N ARG A 113 10.72 0.70 21.82
CA ARG A 113 10.63 1.34 23.13
C ARG A 113 11.81 0.89 23.97
N TRP A 114 12.64 1.82 24.41
CA TRP A 114 13.75 1.54 25.32
C TRP A 114 13.90 2.67 26.32
N ALA A 115 13.96 2.34 27.61
CA ALA A 115 14.22 3.28 28.71
C ALA A 115 13.39 4.58 28.68
N GLY A 116 12.09 4.49 28.39
CA GLY A 116 11.18 5.64 28.32
C GLY A 116 11.18 6.41 27.00
N SER A 117 12.12 6.13 26.09
CA SER A 117 12.10 6.67 24.72
C SER A 117 11.23 5.80 23.81
N ASN A 118 10.30 6.44 23.11
CA ASN A 118 9.46 5.80 22.09
C ASN A 118 9.96 6.21 20.71
N GLN A 119 10.80 5.38 20.10
CA GLN A 119 11.27 5.64 18.75
C GLN A 119 10.17 5.24 17.75
N PRO A 120 9.70 6.15 16.89
CA PRO A 120 8.75 5.80 15.86
C PRO A 120 9.41 4.94 14.79
N SER A 121 8.59 4.20 14.05
CA SER A 121 9.08 3.53 12.85
C SER A 121 9.39 4.54 11.75
N THR A 122 10.48 4.31 11.05
CA THR A 122 10.90 5.16 9.92
C THR A 122 10.85 4.39 8.61
N TYR A 123 10.51 5.12 7.55
CA TYR A 123 10.31 4.58 6.21
C TYR A 123 11.21 5.29 5.20
N ARG A 124 11.78 4.51 4.27
CA ARG A 124 12.60 4.99 3.15
C ARG A 124 12.04 4.46 1.84
N LEU A 125 11.76 5.35 0.90
CA LEU A 125 11.41 4.98 -0.47
C LEU A 125 12.71 4.77 -1.26
N THR A 126 12.89 3.57 -1.82
CA THR A 126 14.19 3.13 -2.40
C THR A 126 14.50 3.77 -3.75
N TYR A 127 13.46 4.19 -4.48
CA TYR A 127 13.53 4.83 -5.80
C TYR A 127 13.60 6.36 -5.75
N LEU A 128 13.52 6.96 -4.56
CA LEU A 128 13.73 8.38 -4.37
C LEU A 128 15.09 8.65 -3.75
N PRO A 129 15.75 9.77 -4.10
CA PRO A 129 16.98 10.18 -3.44
C PRO A 129 16.71 10.55 -1.97
N THR A 130 17.76 10.53 -1.16
CA THR A 130 17.73 10.99 0.23
C THR A 130 18.53 12.28 0.36
N ALA A 131 17.86 13.40 0.67
CA ALA A 131 18.51 14.71 0.71
C ALA A 131 19.52 14.81 1.86
N HIS A 132 19.18 14.28 3.05
CA HIS A 132 20.02 14.41 4.24
C HIS A 132 21.45 13.87 4.08
N ASN A 133 21.60 12.74 3.39
CA ASN A 133 22.90 12.08 3.16
C ASN A 133 23.40 12.28 1.72
N PHE A 134 22.75 13.14 0.92
CA PHE A 134 23.00 13.32 -0.52
C PHE A 134 23.13 11.98 -1.28
N THR A 135 22.37 10.97 -0.86
CA THR A 135 22.49 9.61 -1.36
C THR A 135 21.53 9.42 -2.53
N ARG A 136 22.02 8.84 -3.62
CA ARG A 136 21.20 8.47 -4.78
C ARG A 136 20.15 7.43 -4.40
N SER A 137 19.08 7.33 -5.19
CA SER A 137 18.17 6.18 -5.14
C SER A 137 18.96 4.87 -5.25
N THR A 138 18.57 3.89 -4.45
CA THR A 138 19.18 2.55 -4.43
C THR A 138 18.49 1.61 -5.41
N ASP A 139 17.25 1.92 -5.79
CA ASP A 139 16.48 1.20 -6.82
C ASP A 139 16.44 -0.32 -6.60
N GLU A 140 16.27 -0.74 -5.34
CA GLU A 140 16.27 -2.16 -4.92
C GLU A 140 15.21 -2.99 -5.66
N TRP A 141 14.12 -2.36 -6.10
CA TRP A 141 13.05 -2.94 -6.91
C TRP A 141 13.50 -3.50 -8.26
N ARG A 142 14.66 -3.06 -8.80
CA ARG A 142 15.20 -3.60 -10.06
C ARG A 142 15.62 -5.06 -9.95
N ASN A 143 15.93 -5.52 -8.74
CA ASN A 143 16.42 -6.88 -8.51
C ASN A 143 15.30 -7.91 -8.36
N VAL A 144 14.04 -7.47 -8.33
CA VAL A 144 12.89 -8.35 -8.08
C VAL A 144 12.33 -8.87 -9.40
N SER A 145 12.39 -10.19 -9.58
CA SER A 145 11.87 -10.88 -10.76
C SER A 145 10.38 -11.23 -10.63
N ASP A 146 9.70 -11.44 -11.75
CA ASP A 146 8.29 -11.87 -11.77
C ASP A 146 8.10 -13.25 -11.08
N ASP A 147 9.07 -14.15 -11.23
CA ASP A 147 9.01 -15.50 -10.63
C ASP A 147 9.10 -15.46 -9.10
N GLU A 148 9.98 -14.61 -8.55
CA GLU A 148 10.09 -14.38 -7.10
C GLU A 148 8.80 -13.80 -6.53
N ILE A 149 8.16 -12.86 -7.26
CA ILE A 149 6.88 -12.28 -6.85
C ILE A 149 5.79 -13.35 -6.84
N ALA A 150 5.74 -14.21 -7.86
CA ALA A 150 4.76 -15.30 -7.93
C ALA A 150 4.95 -16.32 -6.79
N GLY A 151 6.20 -16.68 -6.49
CA GLY A 151 6.57 -17.53 -5.35
C GLY A 151 6.10 -16.93 -4.03
N TRP A 152 6.47 -15.67 -3.76
CA TRP A 152 6.08 -14.96 -2.54
C TRP A 152 4.56 -14.87 -2.38
N LYS A 153 3.81 -14.54 -3.44
CA LYS A 153 2.34 -14.49 -3.38
C LYS A 153 1.73 -15.85 -3.04
N SER A 154 2.29 -16.92 -3.58
CA SER A 154 1.86 -18.29 -3.30
C SER A 154 2.08 -18.66 -1.83
N GLU A 155 3.26 -18.34 -1.29
CA GLU A 155 3.57 -18.54 0.13
C GLU A 155 2.65 -17.74 1.06
N GLN A 156 2.40 -16.47 0.76
CA GLN A 156 1.46 -15.65 1.54
C GLN A 156 0.05 -16.25 1.53
N LYS A 157 -0.41 -16.72 0.37
CA LYS A 157 -1.72 -17.40 0.24
C LYS A 157 -1.76 -18.67 1.09
N GLN A 158 -0.72 -19.49 1.08
CA GLN A 158 -0.63 -20.68 1.94
C GLN A 158 -0.63 -20.31 3.42
N ARG A 159 0.14 -19.30 3.83
CA ARG A 159 0.17 -18.81 5.22
C ARG A 159 -1.21 -18.33 5.69
N GLN A 160 -1.96 -17.64 4.84
CA GLN A 160 -3.34 -17.23 5.15
C GLN A 160 -4.29 -18.43 5.28
N LYS A 161 -4.16 -19.44 4.41
CA LYS A 161 -4.93 -20.69 4.52
C LYS A 161 -4.64 -21.39 5.85
N LEU A 162 -3.37 -21.61 6.19
CA LEU A 162 -2.96 -22.24 7.45
C LEU A 162 -3.48 -21.49 8.68
N LYS A 163 -3.42 -20.15 8.67
CA LYS A 163 -3.96 -19.32 9.76
C LYS A 163 -5.47 -19.50 9.90
N THR A 164 -6.18 -19.54 8.78
CA THR A 164 -7.64 -19.73 8.75
C THR A 164 -8.02 -21.10 9.30
N GLU A 165 -7.34 -22.16 8.85
CA GLU A 165 -7.57 -23.52 9.33
C GLU A 165 -7.26 -23.67 10.82
N ARG A 166 -6.19 -23.03 11.32
CA ARG A 166 -5.91 -22.99 12.76
C ARG A 166 -7.01 -22.29 13.56
N CYS A 167 -7.53 -21.17 13.06
CA CYS A 167 -8.62 -20.44 13.70
C CYS A 167 -9.90 -21.31 13.77
N LYS A 168 -10.26 -21.98 12.67
CA LYS A 168 -11.41 -22.90 12.63
C LYS A 168 -11.31 -24.03 13.65
N LYS A 169 -10.12 -24.63 13.82
CA LYS A 169 -9.89 -25.71 14.79
C LYS A 169 -10.00 -25.25 16.24
N GLN A 170 -9.69 -23.99 16.53
CA GLN A 170 -9.70 -23.43 17.89
C GLN A 170 -11.07 -22.93 18.33
N ILE A 171 -11.95 -22.55 17.40
CA ILE A 171 -13.33 -22.22 17.72
C ILE A 171 -14.06 -23.55 17.90
N PRO A 172 -14.43 -23.98 19.13
CA PRO A 172 -15.30 -25.14 19.26
C PRO A 172 -16.55 -24.84 18.46
N THR A 173 -16.88 -25.72 17.51
CA THR A 173 -18.14 -25.63 16.79
C THR A 173 -19.23 -25.68 17.85
N VAL A 174 -19.82 -24.52 18.15
CA VAL A 174 -21.04 -24.43 18.94
C VAL A 174 -22.09 -25.16 18.12
N THR A 175 -22.19 -26.47 18.34
CA THR A 175 -23.29 -27.29 17.87
C THR A 175 -24.51 -26.65 18.49
N SER A 176 -25.46 -26.23 17.65
CA SER A 176 -26.68 -25.55 18.05
C SER A 176 -27.51 -26.47 18.96
N ARG A 177 -27.19 -26.52 20.26
CA ARG A 177 -28.02 -27.13 21.30
C ARG A 177 -29.04 -26.13 21.84
N GLY A 178 -29.69 -25.39 20.95
CA GLY A 178 -30.50 -24.24 21.33
C GLY A 178 -31.61 -23.92 20.34
N THR A 179 -32.25 -24.94 19.74
CA THR A 179 -33.64 -24.74 19.34
C THR A 179 -34.43 -24.64 20.64
N VAL A 180 -34.66 -23.42 21.11
CA VAL A 180 -35.57 -23.15 22.23
C VAL A 180 -36.94 -23.71 21.79
N PRO A 181 -37.49 -24.74 22.45
CA PRO A 181 -38.80 -25.24 22.07
C PRO A 181 -39.82 -24.10 22.23
N PRO A 182 -40.77 -23.95 21.29
CA PRO A 182 -41.75 -22.88 21.37
C PRO A 182 -42.52 -22.98 22.69
N LEU A 183 -42.74 -21.84 23.35
CA LEU A 183 -43.43 -21.74 24.63
C LEU A 183 -44.77 -22.48 24.53
N ARG A 184 -44.96 -23.53 25.33
CA ARG A 184 -46.25 -24.22 25.45
C ARG A 184 -47.24 -23.23 26.06
N VAL A 185 -48.19 -22.75 25.24
CA VAL A 185 -49.31 -21.93 25.71
C VAL A 185 -50.11 -22.77 26.71
N VAL A 186 -50.20 -22.30 27.95
CA VAL A 186 -51.01 -22.94 29.01
C VAL A 186 -52.48 -22.67 28.71
N PRO A 187 -53.37 -23.67 28.62
CA PRO A 187 -54.80 -23.43 28.44
C PRO A 187 -55.35 -22.70 29.67
N ASN A 188 -56.03 -21.59 29.45
CA ASN A 188 -56.64 -20.78 30.50
C ASN A 188 -57.83 -21.55 31.12
N THR A 189 -57.60 -22.26 32.22
CA THR A 189 -58.69 -22.83 33.04
C THR A 189 -59.14 -21.79 34.06
N LYS A 190 -60.04 -20.89 33.64
CA LYS A 190 -60.87 -20.08 34.56
C LYS A 190 -62.31 -20.57 34.43
N THR A 191 -62.76 -21.38 35.39
CA THR A 191 -63.48 -21.02 36.63
C THR A 191 -64.96 -21.38 36.46
N GLY A 192 -65.31 -22.58 36.93
CA GLY A 192 -66.68 -22.90 37.31
C GLY A 192 -66.78 -22.92 38.84
N SER A 193 -67.45 -21.94 39.41
CA SER A 193 -68.08 -21.86 40.75
C SER A 193 -68.76 -20.48 40.76
N VAL A 194 -70.05 -20.24 41.00
CA VAL A 194 -71.18 -20.94 41.62
C VAL A 194 -72.44 -20.47 40.89
#